data_AF-A0A955IQV7-F1
#
_entry.id   AF-A0A955IQV7-F1
#
_cell.length_a   1.000
_cell.length_b   1.000
_cell.length_c   1.000
_cell.angle_alpha   90.00
_cell.angle_beta   90.00
_cell.angle_gamma   90.00
#
_symmetry.space_group_name_H-M   'P 1'
#
loop_
_entity.id
_entity.type
_entity.pdbx_description
1 polymer ?
#
loop_
_entity_poly.entity_id
_entity_poly.type
_entity_poly.pdbx_seq_one_letter_code
_entity_poly.pdbx_strand_id
1 'polypeptide(L)'
;YLPDEAALGAAMRTMAEHIRPGGVVIVEPAVLRECVQPAEQQVTEITWNGARIVRTTTAKREGNVLRIRFAFTCDGVEGRRAFTEEHRIQLFARTMYYRAFCAAGLRVMHAPANGTDLGLFIGRRPG
;
A
#
# COMPACT_ATOMS: atom_id res chain seq x y z
N TYR A 1 -1.89 -8.62 -2.63
CA TYR A 1 -2.61 -7.33 -2.66
C TYR A 1 -4.11 -7.58 -2.76
N LEU A 2 -4.93 -6.63 -2.34
CA LEU A 2 -6.38 -6.72 -2.59
C LEU A 2 -6.62 -6.60 -4.10
N PRO A 3 -7.32 -7.57 -4.73
CA PRO A 3 -7.47 -7.62 -6.18
C PRO A 3 -8.49 -6.61 -6.72
N ASP A 4 -9.50 -6.24 -5.93
CA ASP A 4 -10.63 -5.42 -6.40
C ASP A 4 -11.38 -4.75 -5.24
N GLU A 5 -12.43 -3.99 -5.58
CA GLU A 5 -13.25 -3.25 -4.61
C GLU A 5 -14.08 -4.18 -3.71
N ALA A 6 -14.45 -5.37 -4.19
CA ALA A 6 -15.18 -6.35 -3.38
C ALA A 6 -14.30 -6.89 -2.25
N ALA A 7 -13.03 -7.18 -2.56
CA ALA A 7 -12.03 -7.59 -1.58
C ALA A 7 -11.70 -6.47 -0.58
N LEU A 8 -11.64 -5.21 -1.03
CA LEU A 8 -11.51 -4.05 -0.12
C LEU A 8 -12.68 -3.96 0.85
N GLY A 9 -13.91 -4.11 0.36
CA GLY A 9 -15.10 -4.14 1.21
C GLY A 9 -15.10 -5.31 2.19
N ALA A 10 -14.69 -6.51 1.75
CA ALA A 10 -14.60 -7.69 2.61
C ALA A 10 -13.57 -7.50 3.72
N ALA A 11 -12.36 -7.03 3.40
CA ALA A 11 -11.34 -6.75 4.38
C ALA A 11 -11.81 -5.70 5.41
N MET A 12 -12.50 -4.66 4.96
CA MET A 12 -13.03 -3.62 5.84
C MET A 12 -14.10 -4.15 6.80
N ARG A 13 -15.03 -5.00 6.31
CA ARG A 13 -16.02 -5.67 7.16
C ARG A 13 -15.35 -6.56 8.21
N THR A 14 -14.38 -7.37 7.79
CA THR A 14 -13.62 -8.20 8.74
C THR A 14 -12.96 -7.34 9.82
N MET A 15 -12.29 -6.24 9.47
CA MET A 15 -11.71 -5.36 10.48
C MET A 15 -12.76 -4.75 11.42
N ALA A 16 -13.91 -4.32 10.88
CA ALA A 16 -15.00 -3.73 11.67
C ALA A 16 -15.64 -4.72 12.66
N GLU A 17 -15.74 -6.00 12.29
CA GLU A 17 -16.28 -7.07 13.15
C GLU A 17 -15.41 -7.32 14.39
N HIS A 18 -14.11 -7.04 14.31
CA HIS A 18 -13.15 -7.29 15.39
C HIS A 18 -13.00 -6.12 16.38
N ILE A 19 -13.74 -5.02 16.21
CA ILE A 19 -13.69 -3.88 17.11
C ILE A 19 -14.99 -3.70 17.91
N ARG A 20 -14.87 -3.31 19.18
CA ARG A 20 -16.01 -3.00 20.06
C ARG A 20 -16.73 -1.72 19.62
N PRO A 21 -17.98 -1.47 20.07
CA PRO A 21 -18.59 -0.14 19.96
C PRO A 21 -17.63 0.95 20.46
N GLY A 22 -17.52 2.04 19.70
CA GLY A 22 -16.53 3.10 19.94
C GLY A 22 -15.09 2.79 19.51
N GLY A 23 -14.77 1.55 19.10
CA GLY A 23 -13.46 1.15 18.59
C GLY A 23 -13.11 1.80 17.25
N VAL A 24 -11.83 1.72 16.86
CA VAL A 24 -11.28 2.41 15.68
C VAL A 24 -10.51 1.45 14.79
N VAL A 25 -10.74 1.55 13.48
CA VAL A 25 -9.91 0.97 12.41
C VAL A 25 -9.10 2.08 11.77
N ILE A 26 -7.79 1.89 11.64
CA ILE A 26 -6.89 2.83 10.96
C ILE A 26 -6.28 2.11 9.76
N VAL A 27 -6.38 2.72 8.57
CA VAL A 27 -5.79 2.18 7.34
C VAL A 27 -4.94 3.25 6.66
N GLU A 28 -3.67 2.93 6.49
CA GLU A 28 -2.80 3.63 5.55
C GLU A 28 -3.00 3.01 4.15
N PRO A 29 -3.41 3.80 3.14
CA PRO A 29 -3.46 3.30 1.77
C PRO A 29 -2.04 3.12 1.23
N ALA A 30 -1.74 1.97 0.61
CA ALA A 30 -0.43 1.72 0.02
C ALA A 30 -0.11 2.68 -1.15
N VAL A 31 -1.14 3.02 -1.94
CA VAL A 31 -1.15 4.02 -3.01
C VAL A 31 -2.58 4.54 -3.15
N LEU A 32 -2.74 5.79 -3.59
CA LEU A 32 -4.03 6.34 -4.01
C LEU A 32 -4.02 6.55 -5.52
N ARG A 33 -5.12 6.17 -6.19
CA ARG A 33 -5.26 6.32 -7.65
C ARG A 33 -4.99 7.74 -8.11
N GLU A 34 -5.40 8.72 -7.32
CA GLU A 34 -5.27 10.14 -7.62
C GLU A 34 -3.84 10.66 -7.40
N CYS A 35 -3.04 9.97 -6.58
CA CYS A 35 -1.68 10.39 -6.21
C CYS A 35 -0.59 9.61 -6.95
N VAL A 36 -0.92 8.49 -7.60
CA VAL A 36 0.08 7.65 -8.24
C VAL A 36 0.67 8.34 -9.48
N GLN A 37 1.97 8.61 -9.41
CA GLN A 37 2.80 9.00 -10.54
C GLN A 37 3.85 7.89 -10.76
N PRO A 38 3.61 6.97 -11.71
CA PRO A 38 4.55 5.87 -11.94
C PRO A 38 5.91 6.42 -12.34
N ALA A 39 6.96 6.06 -11.60
CA ALA A 39 8.32 6.37 -11.99
C ALA A 39 8.78 5.38 -13.07
N GLU A 40 9.33 5.90 -14.17
CA GLU A 40 9.91 5.06 -15.21
C GLU A 40 11.05 4.19 -14.64
N GLN A 41 11.88 4.76 -13.78
CA GLN A 41 12.93 4.04 -13.05
C GLN A 41 13.40 4.82 -11.81
N GLN A 42 13.65 4.10 -10.71
CA GLN A 42 14.32 4.61 -9.52
C GLN A 42 15.40 3.61 -9.08
N VAL A 43 16.55 4.11 -8.62
CA VAL A 43 17.62 3.27 -8.07
C VAL A 43 17.85 3.65 -6.62
N THR A 44 17.88 2.66 -5.75
CA THR A 44 18.26 2.82 -4.34
C THR A 44 19.47 1.93 -4.08
N GLU A 45 20.52 2.49 -3.52
CA GLU A 45 21.72 1.76 -3.14
C GLU A 45 21.99 1.98 -1.65
N ILE A 46 22.26 0.89 -0.94
CA ILE A 46 22.65 0.90 0.47
C ILE A 46 23.79 -0.07 0.71
N THR A 47 24.53 0.16 1.80
CA THR A 47 25.41 -0.84 2.39
C THR A 47 24.83 -1.27 3.73
N TRP A 48 24.64 -2.56 3.90
CA TRP A 48 24.07 -3.13 5.13
C TRP A 48 24.78 -4.45 5.46
N ASN A 49 25.23 -4.61 6.70
CA ASN A 49 25.93 -5.81 7.18
C ASN A 49 27.07 -6.30 6.25
N GLY A 50 27.88 -5.37 5.72
CA GLY A 50 28.99 -5.70 4.83
C GLY A 50 28.58 -6.15 3.42
N ALA A 51 27.30 -6.05 3.06
CA ALA A 51 26.81 -6.27 1.72
C ALA A 51 26.36 -4.95 1.07
N ARG A 52 26.72 -4.76 -0.21
CA ARG A 52 26.20 -3.68 -1.05
C ARG A 52 24.93 -4.15 -1.73
N ILE A 53 23.82 -3.44 -1.52
CA ILE A 53 22.51 -3.80 -2.04
C ILE A 53 22.04 -2.68 -2.95
N VAL A 54 21.81 -3.02 -4.22
CA VAL A 54 21.24 -2.11 -5.22
C VAL A 54 19.85 -2.63 -5.60
N ARG A 55 18.84 -1.77 -5.49
CA ARG A 55 17.48 -2.03 -5.98
C ARG A 55 17.13 -1.05 -7.09
N THR A 56 16.91 -1.59 -8.29
CA THR A 56 16.26 -0.84 -9.38
C THR A 56 14.77 -1.12 -9.35
N THR A 57 13.98 -0.06 -9.28
CA THR A 57 12.51 -0.08 -9.26
C THR A 57 12.00 0.46 -10.58
N THR A 58 11.12 -0.26 -11.25
CA THR A 58 10.34 0.26 -12.38
C THR A 58 8.86 0.11 -12.08
N ALA A 59 8.07 1.15 -12.36
CA ALA A 59 6.64 1.15 -12.08
C ALA A 59 5.85 1.60 -13.30
N LYS A 60 4.80 0.86 -13.65
CA LYS A 60 3.90 1.21 -14.76
C LYS A 60 2.45 1.09 -14.32
N ARG A 61 1.64 2.10 -14.66
CA ARG A 61 0.19 2.03 -14.53
C ARG A 61 -0.41 1.30 -15.73
N GLU A 62 -1.19 0.26 -15.46
CA GLU A 62 -1.95 -0.54 -16.42
C GLU A 62 -3.44 -0.45 -16.05
N GLY A 63 -4.12 0.57 -16.59
CA GLY A 63 -5.51 0.88 -16.23
C GLY A 63 -5.64 1.22 -14.73
N ASN A 64 -6.26 0.30 -13.98
CA ASN A 64 -6.49 0.42 -12.54
C ASN A 64 -5.48 -0.38 -11.69
N VAL A 65 -4.41 -0.89 -12.29
CA VAL A 65 -3.35 -1.62 -11.58
C VAL A 65 -2.03 -0.87 -11.73
N LEU A 66 -1.28 -0.78 -10.65
CA LEU A 66 0.13 -0.39 -10.67
C LEU A 66 0.99 -1.66 -10.65
N ARG A 67 1.73 -1.90 -11.72
CA ARG A 67 2.73 -2.98 -11.79
C ARG A 67 4.09 -2.42 -11.39
N ILE A 68 4.67 -2.96 -10.34
CA ILE A 68 6.00 -2.59 -9.85
C ILE A 68 6.91 -3.79 -10.01
N ARG A 69 8.10 -3.57 -10.57
CA ARG A 69 9.17 -4.55 -10.61
C ARG A 69 10.35 -4.04 -9.82
N PHE A 70 10.81 -4.84 -8.86
CA PHE A 70 12.06 -4.62 -8.16
C PHE A 70 13.11 -5.59 -8.69
N ALA A 71 14.27 -5.08 -9.08
CA ALA A 71 15.44 -5.86 -9.43
C ALA A 71 16.53 -5.57 -8.40
N PHE A 72 16.94 -6.62 -7.68
CA PHE A 72 17.95 -6.53 -6.62
C PHE A 72 19.28 -7.11 -7.11
N THR A 73 20.37 -6.46 -6.72
CA THR A 73 21.72 -7.02 -6.73
C THR A 73 22.32 -6.84 -5.35
N CYS A 74 22.74 -7.94 -4.73
CA CYS A 74 23.38 -7.97 -3.42
C CYS A 74 24.80 -8.51 -3.57
N ASP A 75 25.79 -7.67 -3.34
CA ASP A 75 27.22 -8.02 -3.35
C ASP A 75 27.70 -8.15 -1.90
N GLY A 76 27.89 -9.38 -1.41
CA GLY A 76 28.37 -9.65 -0.05
C GLY A 76 29.57 -10.58 -0.01
N VAL A 77 30.04 -10.91 1.20
CA VAL A 77 31.20 -11.81 1.42
C VAL A 77 31.00 -13.21 0.84
N GLU A 78 29.76 -13.68 0.76
CA GLU A 78 29.38 -14.97 0.17
C GLU A 78 29.23 -14.92 -1.36
N GLY A 79 29.48 -13.76 -1.97
CA GLY A 79 29.37 -13.51 -3.41
C GLY A 79 28.19 -12.63 -3.81
N ARG A 80 27.97 -12.51 -5.13
CA ARG A 80 26.89 -11.73 -5.75
C ARG A 80 25.62 -12.56 -5.89
N ARG A 81 24.49 -12.01 -5.46
CA ARG A 81 23.14 -12.54 -5.72
C ARG A 81 22.32 -11.52 -6.49
N ALA A 82 21.52 -11.97 -7.46
CA ALA A 82 20.57 -11.14 -8.18
C ALA A 82 19.22 -11.83 -8.25
N PHE A 83 18.15 -11.08 -7.99
CA PHE A 83 16.78 -11.59 -8.03
C PHE A 83 15.79 -10.47 -8.28
N THR A 84 14.55 -10.82 -8.61
CA THR A 84 13.50 -9.87 -8.95
C THR A 84 12.19 -10.18 -8.25
N GLU A 85 11.44 -9.15 -7.91
CA GLU A 85 10.07 -9.24 -7.40
C GLU A 85 9.12 -8.46 -8.30
N GLU A 86 7.91 -8.98 -8.47
CA GLU A 86 6.84 -8.31 -9.20
C GLU A 86 5.60 -8.14 -8.33
N HIS A 87 5.07 -6.93 -8.33
CA HIS A 87 3.94 -6.53 -7.49
C HIS A 87 2.85 -5.93 -8.36
N ARG A 88 1.61 -6.38 -8.16
CA ARG A 88 0.41 -5.87 -8.85
C ARG A 88 -0.53 -5.25 -7.82
N ILE A 89 -0.51 -3.93 -7.72
CA ILE A 89 -1.26 -3.18 -6.71
C ILE A 89 -2.51 -2.58 -7.35
N GLN A 90 -3.68 -2.96 -6.85
CA GLN A 90 -4.94 -2.35 -7.27
C GLN A 90 -4.99 -0.88 -6.84
N LEU A 91 -5.25 0.02 -7.79
CA LEU A 91 -5.35 1.46 -7.56
C LEU A 91 -6.76 1.82 -7.08
N PHE A 92 -6.95 1.79 -5.77
CA PHE A 92 -8.16 2.28 -5.14
C PHE A 92 -8.19 3.80 -5.13
N ALA A 93 -9.35 4.34 -5.51
CA ALA A 93 -9.64 5.75 -5.34
C ALA A 93 -9.96 6.03 -3.87
N ARG A 94 -9.73 7.27 -3.42
CA ARG A 94 -10.08 7.71 -2.06
C ARG A 94 -11.54 7.42 -1.72
N THR A 95 -12.43 7.65 -2.67
CA THR A 95 -13.88 7.40 -2.55
C THR A 95 -14.23 5.93 -2.32
N MET A 96 -13.43 4.99 -2.83
CA MET A 96 -13.64 3.55 -2.61
C MET A 96 -13.36 3.16 -1.16
N TYR A 97 -12.32 3.74 -0.55
CA TYR A 97 -12.09 3.57 0.88
C TYR A 97 -13.28 4.11 1.69
N TYR A 98 -13.72 5.35 1.43
CA TYR A 98 -14.90 5.91 2.11
C TYR A 98 -16.12 4.98 2.02
N ARG A 99 -16.42 4.46 0.82
CA ARG A 99 -17.52 3.51 0.61
C ARG A 99 -17.33 2.22 1.40
N ALA A 100 -16.13 1.64 1.40
CA ALA A 100 -15.83 0.41 2.13
C ALA A 100 -16.01 0.58 3.65
N PHE A 101 -15.51 1.67 4.22
CA PHE A 101 -15.68 1.98 5.64
C PHE A 101 -17.16 2.20 6.00
N CYS A 102 -17.89 3.00 5.22
CA CYS A 102 -19.30 3.25 5.46
C CYS A 102 -20.14 1.97 5.34
N ALA A 103 -19.86 1.12 4.34
CA ALA A 103 -20.54 -0.16 4.16
C ALA A 103 -20.25 -1.16 5.29
N ALA A 104 -19.13 -1.01 6.00
CA ALA A 104 -18.81 -1.77 7.21
C ALA A 104 -19.40 -1.15 8.50
N GLY A 105 -20.25 -0.12 8.38
CA GLY A 105 -20.89 0.53 9.52
C GLY A 105 -19.98 1.48 10.31
N LEU A 106 -18.85 1.90 9.72
CA LEU A 106 -17.90 2.80 10.36
C LEU A 106 -18.12 4.26 9.91
N ARG A 107 -18.00 5.20 10.85
CA ARG A 107 -17.89 6.63 10.54
C ARG A 107 -16.43 6.93 10.22
N VAL A 108 -16.14 7.34 8.99
CA VAL A 108 -14.77 7.49 8.49
C VAL A 108 -14.41 8.93 8.18
N MET A 109 -13.16 9.27 8.46
CA MET A 109 -12.50 10.47 7.96
C MET A 109 -11.14 10.13 7.37
N HIS A 110 -10.62 11.01 6.52
CA HIS A 110 -9.23 10.95 6.05
C HIS A 110 -8.46 12.10 6.65
N ALA A 111 -7.40 11.79 7.39
CA ALA A 111 -6.52 12.75 8.02
C ALA A 111 -5.18 12.79 7.29
N PRO A 112 -4.56 13.96 7.09
CA PRO A 112 -3.14 14.04 6.80
C PRO A 112 -2.36 13.33 7.92
N ALA A 113 -1.28 12.63 7.56
CA ALA A 113 -0.40 12.01 8.54
C ALA A 113 1.01 12.55 8.37
N ASN A 114 1.64 12.94 9.48
CA ASN A 114 3.03 13.38 9.46
C ASN A 114 3.89 12.20 9.00
N GLY A 115 4.50 12.32 7.82
CA GLY A 115 5.40 11.31 7.24
C GLY A 115 4.78 10.40 6.17
N THR A 116 3.50 10.53 5.83
CA THR A 116 2.91 9.81 4.69
C THR A 116 2.16 10.77 3.77
N ASP A 117 2.60 10.89 2.51
CA ASP A 117 1.95 11.77 1.51
C ASP A 117 0.51 11.33 1.21
N LEU A 118 0.14 10.10 1.60
CA LEU A 118 -1.15 9.49 1.33
C LEU A 118 -2.17 9.67 2.47
N GLY A 119 -1.72 10.06 3.67
CA GLY A 119 -2.54 10.21 4.87
C GLY A 119 -3.15 8.90 5.39
N LEU A 120 -4.07 8.99 6.36
CA LEU A 120 -4.69 7.85 7.04
C LEU A 120 -6.21 7.91 6.97
N PHE A 121 -6.86 6.79 6.67
CA PHE A 121 -8.29 6.62 6.88
C PHE A 121 -8.54 6.12 8.30
N ILE A 122 -9.40 6.82 9.03
CA ILE A 122 -9.72 6.54 10.43
C ILE A 122 -11.23 6.30 10.52
N GLY A 123 -11.62 5.06 10.75
CA GLY A 123 -13.01 4.62 10.86
C GLY A 123 -13.39 4.26 12.29
N ARG A 124 -14.39 4.92 12.85
CA ARG A 124 -14.90 4.65 14.20
C ARG A 124 -16.21 3.90 14.16
N ARG A 125 -16.31 2.81 14.94
CA ARG A 125 -17.59 2.12 15.17
C ARG A 125 -18.48 2.99 16.06
N PRO A 126 -19.74 3.25 15.69
CA PRO A 126 -20.70 3.90 16.57
C PRO A 126 -20.77 3.23 17.95
N GLY A 127 -21.09 4.03 18.98
CA GLY A 127 -21.34 3.56 20.34
C GLY A 127 -22.69 2.87 20.47
#